data_AF-A0A1Z4EEW8-F1
#
_entry.id   AF-A0A1Z4EEW8-F1
#
_cell.length_a   1.000
_cell.length_b   1.000
_cell.length_c   1.000
_cell.angle_alpha   90.00
_cell.angle_beta   90.00
_cell.angle_gamma   90.00
#
_symmetry.space_group_name_H-M   'P 1'
#
loop_
_entity.id
_entity.type
_entity.pdbx_description
1 polymer ?
#
loop_
_entity_poly.entity_id
_entity_poly.type
_entity_poly.pdbx_seq_one_letter_code
_entity_poly.pdbx_strand_id
1 'polypeptide(L)'
;MGHEGGRWDVSAKSNAVCLERVSDGEEQVFEDSLTPEDARKLAGLLTKFADKAEESDDSGESDESDDKDSDSTEDSDKSDDSDKPVG
;
A
#
# COMPACT_ATOMS: atom_id res chain seq x y z
N MET A 1 -24.23 -24.47 -1.94
CA MET A 1 -22.81 -24.05 -1.94
C MET A 1 -22.74 -22.91 -2.93
N GLY A 2 -22.92 -21.68 -2.46
CA GLY A 2 -23.18 -20.53 -3.33
C GLY A 2 -22.18 -19.41 -3.07
N HIS A 3 -21.80 -18.75 -4.16
CA HIS A 3 -20.95 -17.56 -4.30
C HIS A 3 -19.46 -17.83 -4.55
N GLU A 4 -19.17 -18.76 -5.47
CA GLU A 4 -17.89 -18.75 -6.19
C GLU A 4 -18.02 -17.79 -7.38
N GLY A 5 -17.69 -16.51 -7.15
CA GLY A 5 -17.60 -15.51 -8.22
C GLY A 5 -18.29 -14.19 -7.90
N GLY A 6 -17.56 -13.11 -8.17
CA GLY A 6 -18.04 -11.74 -8.01
C GLY A 6 -16.95 -10.73 -8.35
N ARG A 7 -17.36 -9.57 -8.87
CA ARG A 7 -16.48 -8.47 -9.26
C ARG A 7 -16.27 -7.52 -8.07
N TRP A 8 -15.04 -6.99 -7.97
CA TRP A 8 -14.78 -5.80 -7.16
C TRP A 8 -14.90 -4.54 -8.02
N ASP A 9 -15.71 -3.61 -7.54
CA ASP A 9 -15.97 -2.31 -8.12
C ASP A 9 -15.32 -1.25 -7.23
N VAL A 10 -14.60 -0.32 -7.85
CA VAL A 10 -13.96 0.79 -7.14
C VAL A 10 -14.35 2.09 -7.81
N SER A 11 -14.88 3.03 -7.04
CA SER A 11 -15.28 4.34 -7.53
C SER A 11 -14.83 5.46 -6.60
N ALA A 12 -14.75 6.68 -7.10
CA ALA A 12 -14.44 7.87 -6.31
C ALA A 12 -15.67 8.76 -6.21
N LYS A 13 -16.13 9.02 -4.99
CA LYS A 13 -17.34 9.82 -4.73
C LYS A 13 -17.18 10.61 -3.44
N SER A 14 -17.53 11.89 -3.46
CA SER A 14 -17.57 12.74 -2.26
C SER A 14 -16.28 12.74 -1.42
N ASN A 15 -15.11 12.82 -2.07
CA ASN A 15 -13.78 12.74 -1.42
C ASN A 15 -13.49 11.42 -0.69
N ALA A 16 -14.22 10.35 -1.01
CA ALA A 16 -13.97 9.00 -0.56
C ALA A 16 -13.77 8.06 -1.75
N VAL A 17 -13.09 6.94 -1.49
CA VAL A 17 -12.99 5.80 -2.40
C VAL A 17 -13.98 4.75 -1.94
N CYS A 18 -14.96 4.42 -2.78
CA CYS A 18 -15.96 3.40 -2.51
C CYS A 18 -15.46 2.05 -3.04
N LEU A 19 -15.54 1.01 -2.21
CA LEU A 19 -15.27 -0.38 -2.56
C LEU A 19 -16.56 -1.17 -2.49
N GLU A 20 -16.91 -1.82 -3.59
CA GLU A 20 -18.12 -2.61 -3.70
C GLU A 20 -17.77 -4.00 -4.18
N ARG A 21 -18.40 -5.02 -3.60
CA ARG A 21 -18.36 -6.38 -4.14
C ARG A 21 -19.72 -6.71 -4.71
N VAL A 22 -19.74 -7.06 -5.98
CA VAL A 22 -20.93 -7.46 -6.71
C VAL A 22 -20.83 -8.96 -6.98
N SER A 23 -21.86 -9.70 -6.62
CA SER A 23 -21.96 -11.13 -6.94
C SER A 23 -22.21 -11.35 -8.44
N ASP A 24 -22.03 -12.57 -8.92
CA ASP A 24 -22.36 -12.91 -10.32
C ASP A 24 -23.83 -12.68 -10.70
N GLY A 25 -24.73 -12.60 -9.71
CA GLY A 25 -26.14 -12.25 -9.90
C GLY A 25 -26.39 -10.73 -10.00
N GLU A 26 -25.34 -9.93 -10.15
CA GLU A 26 -25.39 -8.45 -10.16
C GLU A 26 -25.89 -7.84 -8.84
N GLU A 27 -25.97 -8.64 -7.77
CA GLU A 27 -26.34 -8.18 -6.44
C GLU A 27 -25.11 -7.67 -5.68
N GLN A 28 -25.19 -6.45 -5.16
CA GLN A 28 -24.18 -5.86 -4.28
C GLN A 28 -24.20 -6.60 -2.93
N VAL A 29 -23.09 -7.25 -2.58
CA VAL A 29 -22.95 -8.06 -1.37
C VAL A 29 -21.99 -7.45 -0.34
N PHE A 30 -21.26 -6.40 -0.72
CA PHE A 30 -20.39 -5.64 0.17
C PHE A 30 -20.26 -4.20 -0.32
N GLU A 31 -20.22 -3.26 0.61
CA GLU A 31 -19.94 -1.84 0.36
C GLU A 31 -19.12 -1.28 1.52
N ASP A 32 -18.07 -0.53 1.21
CA ASP A 32 -17.34 0.29 2.18
C ASP A 32 -16.83 1.58 1.51
N SER A 33 -16.51 2.58 2.33
CA SER A 33 -15.96 3.86 1.88
C SER A 33 -14.71 4.21 2.67
N LEU A 34 -13.62 4.47 1.96
CA LEU A 34 -12.34 4.82 2.55
C LEU A 34 -12.00 6.29 2.29
N THR A 35 -11.29 6.89 3.24
CA THR A 35 -10.60 8.16 2.99
C THR A 35 -9.52 7.95 1.92
N PRO A 36 -9.07 9.01 1.22
CA PRO A 36 -8.01 8.88 0.23
C PRO A 36 -6.69 8.34 0.82
N GLU A 37 -6.40 8.65 2.08
CA GLU A 37 -5.21 8.17 2.77
C GLU A 37 -5.31 6.67 3.08
N ASP A 38 -6.46 6.23 3.61
CA ASP A 38 -6.65 4.81 3.94
C ASP A 38 -6.76 3.94 2.69
N ALA A 39 -7.33 4.48 1.60
CA ALA A 39 -7.34 3.80 0.30
C ALA A 39 -5.91 3.53 -0.22
N ARG A 40 -4.98 4.49 -0.08
CA ARG A 40 -3.57 4.30 -0.45
C ARG A 40 -2.87 3.26 0.44
N LYS A 41 -3.12 3.31 1.75
CA LYS A 41 -2.57 2.32 2.69
C LYS A 41 -3.07 0.91 2.34
N LEU A 42 -4.38 0.78 2.08
CA LEU A 42 -4.97 -0.50 1.68
C LEU A 42 -4.38 -0.99 0.36
N ALA A 43 -4.22 -0.14 -0.65
CA ALA A 43 -3.58 -0.51 -1.91
C ALA A 43 -2.16 -1.06 -1.69
N GLY A 44 -1.35 -0.41 -0.85
CA GLY A 44 -0.01 -0.89 -0.52
C GLY A 44 -0.01 -2.25 0.19
N LEU A 45 -0.97 -2.50 1.09
CA LEU A 45 -1.14 -3.81 1.71
C LEU A 45 -1.55 -4.86 0.69
N LEU A 46 -2.50 -4.56 -0.19
CA LEU A 46 -2.95 -5.48 -1.23
C LEU A 46 -1.80 -5.89 -2.16
N THR A 47 -0.99 -4.93 -2.62
CA THR A 47 0.21 -5.23 -3.42
C THR A 47 1.18 -6.12 -2.65
N LYS A 48 1.58 -5.73 -1.43
CA LYS A 48 2.54 -6.49 -0.62
C LYS A 48 2.11 -7.94 -0.37
N PHE A 49 0.83 -8.17 -0.13
CA PHE A 49 0.32 -9.53 0.12
C PHE A 49 0.06 -10.32 -1.16
N ALA A 50 -0.18 -9.66 -2.30
CA ALA A 50 -0.19 -10.32 -3.60
C ALA A 50 1.21 -10.83 -3.98
N ASP A 51 2.23 -9.98 -3.84
CA ASP A 51 3.64 -10.36 -4.11
C ASP A 51 4.04 -11.57 -3.26
N LYS A 52 3.74 -11.55 -1.95
CA LYS A 52 4.00 -12.68 -1.06
C LYS A 52 3.25 -13.95 -1.43
N ALA A 53 2.03 -13.84 -1.97
CA ALA A 53 1.25 -15.00 -2.37
C ALA A 53 1.82 -15.66 -3.62
N GLU A 54 2.32 -14.87 -4.57
CA GLU A 54 3.05 -15.36 -5.76
C GLU A 54 4.34 -16.09 -5.36
N GLU A 55 5.14 -15.48 -4.48
CA GLU A 55 6.38 -16.06 -3.93
C GLU A 55 6.13 -17.35 -3.12
N SER A 56 4.93 -17.51 -2.54
CA SER A 56 4.58 -18.71 -1.75
C SER A 56 4.18 -19.91 -2.62
N ASP A 57 3.72 -19.66 -3.85
CA ASP A 57 3.40 -20.72 -4.82
C ASP A 57 4.68 -21.28 -5.47
N ASP A 58 5.75 -20.46 -5.52
CA ASP A 58 7.07 -20.80 -6.06
C ASP A 58 8.01 -21.47 -5.02
N SER A 59 7.48 -22.35 -4.17
CA SER A 59 8.32 -23.18 -3.27
C SER A 59 9.05 -24.33 -4.00
N GLY A 60 9.38 -24.11 -5.28
CA GLY A 60 10.30 -24.90 -6.07
C GLY A 60 11.46 -24.03 -6.57
N GLU A 61 12.55 -24.04 -5.82
CA GLU A 61 13.91 -23.59 -6.19
C GLU A 61 14.27 -22.12 -5.87
N SER A 62 14.74 -21.93 -4.62
CA SER A 62 15.94 -21.16 -4.24
C SER A 62 16.38 -19.97 -5.11
N ASP A 63 16.39 -18.75 -4.54
CA ASP A 63 17.65 -18.02 -4.30
C ASP A 63 17.47 -16.89 -3.29
N GLU A 64 18.47 -16.79 -2.43
CA GLU A 64 18.58 -15.85 -1.33
C GLU A 64 19.14 -14.54 -1.88
N SER A 65 18.32 -13.48 -2.04
CA SER A 65 18.86 -12.15 -2.38
C SER A 65 18.40 -11.09 -1.39
N ASP A 66 19.08 -11.14 -0.23
CA ASP A 66 19.84 -10.03 0.35
C ASP A 66 19.19 -8.64 0.25
N ASP A 67 18.41 -8.31 1.30
CA ASP A 67 17.98 -6.96 1.66
C ASP A 67 19.23 -6.11 2.01
N LYS A 68 19.94 -5.67 0.96
CA LYS A 68 20.99 -4.65 1.05
C LYS A 68 20.31 -3.28 1.11
N ASP A 69 19.82 -2.91 2.29
CA ASP A 69 19.57 -1.52 2.65
C ASP A 69 20.93 -0.80 2.72
N SER A 70 21.40 -0.35 1.55
CA SER A 70 22.64 0.40 1.35
C SER A 70 22.38 1.88 1.49
N ASP A 71 22.75 2.40 2.65
CA ASP A 71 23.34 3.73 2.90
C ASP A 71 22.68 4.99 2.31
N SER A 72 22.20 5.84 3.21
CA SER A 72 22.45 7.28 3.10
C SER A 72 22.70 7.87 4.48
N THR A 73 23.95 7.71 4.94
CA THR A 73 24.56 8.59 5.92
C THR A 73 25.12 9.81 5.18
N GLU A 74 24.27 10.81 4.93
CA GLU A 74 24.76 12.14 4.53
C GLU A 74 24.96 13.00 5.78
N ASP A 75 26.21 12.99 6.20
CA ASP A 75 26.90 13.95 7.05
C ASP A 75 26.45 15.40 6.73
N SER A 76 25.68 16.02 7.65
CA SER A 76 25.39 17.45 7.59
C SER A 76 26.43 18.21 8.40
N ASP A 77 27.63 18.32 7.83
CA ASP A 77 28.71 19.19 8.30
C ASP A 77 28.35 20.66 7.97
N LYS A 78 28.20 21.44 9.04
CA LYS A 78 28.60 22.85 9.20
C LYS A 78 27.73 24.05 8.77
N SER A 79 27.54 24.88 9.81
CA SER A 79 27.72 26.33 9.87
C SER A 79 26.52 27.22 9.53
N ASP A 80 25.90 27.78 10.58
CA ASP A 80 25.33 29.13 10.53
C ASP A 80 25.90 29.98 11.69
N ASP A 81 26.55 31.03 11.25
CA ASP A 81 27.20 32.10 11.99
C ASP A 81 26.14 32.98 12.66
N SER A 82 26.12 33.02 13.99
CA SER A 82 25.30 33.99 14.73
C SER A 82 26.21 34.90 15.55
N ASP A 83 26.70 35.91 14.84
CA ASP A 83 27.19 37.19 15.33
C ASP A 83 26.37 37.67 16.55
N LYS A 84 27.05 37.83 17.70
CA LYS A 84 26.46 38.41 18.91
C LYS A 84 26.90 39.86 19.04
N PRO A 85 25.99 40.84 19.02
CA PRO A 85 26.32 42.20 19.42
C PRO A 85 26.36 42.26 20.96
N VAL A 86 27.50 42.67 21.52
CA VAL A 86 27.55 43.12 22.92
C VAL A 86 28.60 44.21 23.13
N GLY A 87 28.15 45.37 23.60
CA GLY A 87 28.95 46.35 24.33
C GLY A 87 29.54 47.48 23.52
#